data_AF-A0A534HY62-F1
#
_entry.id   AF-A0A534HY62-F1
#
_cell.length_a   1.000
_cell.length_b   1.000
_cell.length_c   1.000
_cell.angle_alpha   90.00
_cell.angle_beta   90.00
_cell.angle_gamma   90.00
#
_symmetry.space_group_name_H-M   'P 1'
#
loop_
_entity.id
_entity.type
_entity.pdbx_description
1 polymer ?
#
loop_
_entity_poly.entity_id
_entity_poly.type
_entity_poly.pdbx_seq_one_letter_code
_entity_poly.pdbx_strand_id
1 'polypeptide(L)' 'IIETCSFAPRLELFARGARRGWLVWGNQADDAYEPTWATYSHNSAAERRQLDQLAPDSD' A
#
# COMPACT_ATOMS: atom_id res chain seq x y z
N ILE A 1 6.80 1.68 -14.76
CA ILE A 1 7.43 0.66 -15.64
C ILE A 1 6.45 -0.49 -15.93
N ILE A 2 6.03 -1.29 -14.94
CA ILE A 2 5.14 -2.43 -15.24
C ILE A 2 3.83 -1.96 -15.89
N GLU A 3 3.18 -0.95 -15.31
CA GLU A 3 1.87 -0.47 -15.80
C GLU A 3 1.91 0.18 -17.19
N THR A 4 3.06 0.71 -17.60
CA THR A 4 3.27 1.33 -18.91
C THR A 4 3.63 0.32 -20.00
N CYS A 5 4.10 -0.87 -19.61
CA CYS A 5 4.58 -1.90 -20.52
C CYS A 5 3.70 -3.17 -20.50
N SER A 6 2.82 -3.29 -19.52
CA SER A 6 1.90 -4.41 -19.32
C SER A 6 0.56 -3.89 -18.82
N PHE A 7 -0.42 -3.92 -19.73
CA PHE A 7 -1.78 -3.46 -19.48
C PHE A 7 -2.55 -4.44 -18.58
N ALA A 8 -3.68 -4.00 -18.03
CA ALA A 8 -4.51 -4.83 -17.15
C ALA A 8 -5.03 -6.11 -17.86
N PRO A 9 -5.32 -7.21 -17.14
CA PRO A 9 -5.29 -7.36 -15.67
C PRO A 9 -3.90 -7.69 -15.09
N ARG A 10 -3.68 -7.35 -13.81
CA ARG A 10 -2.39 -7.49 -13.13
C ARG A 10 -2.54 -8.14 -11.75
N LEU A 11 -1.63 -9.06 -11.42
CA LEU A 11 -1.57 -9.81 -10.16
C LEU A 11 -0.22 -9.61 -9.47
N GLU A 12 -0.25 -9.30 -8.18
CA GLU A 12 0.92 -9.28 -7.30
C GLU A 12 0.82 -10.43 -6.28
N LEU A 13 1.81 -11.33 -6.29
CA LEU A 13 1.90 -12.46 -5.37
C LEU A 13 2.82 -12.12 -4.19
N PHE A 14 2.45 -12.60 -3.01
CA PHE A 14 3.13 -12.34 -1.74
C PHE A 14 3.18 -10.84 -1.37
N ALA A 15 2.11 -10.12 -1.74
CA ALA A 15 1.97 -8.71 -1.46
C ALA A 15 1.88 -8.44 0.05
N ARG A 16 2.38 -7.27 0.45
CA ARG A 16 2.21 -6.69 1.79
C ARG A 16 1.68 -5.27 1.59
N GLY A 17 0.41 -5.05 1.94
CA GLY A 17 -0.34 -3.88 1.50
C GLY A 17 -1.21 -4.17 0.28
N ALA A 18 -2.17 -3.29 0.01
CA ALA A 18 -2.88 -3.27 -1.26
C ALA A 18 -2.27 -2.25 -2.23
N ARG A 19 -2.51 -2.47 -3.53
CA ARG A 19 -2.11 -1.56 -4.59
C ARG A 19 -3.26 -1.33 -5.55
N ARG A 20 -3.64 -0.06 -5.73
CA ARG A 20 -4.74 0.32 -6.62
C ARG A 20 -4.51 -0.19 -8.04
N GLY A 21 -5.52 -0.84 -8.62
CA GLY A 21 -5.47 -1.36 -9.99
C GLY A 21 -4.70 -2.69 -10.15
N TRP A 22 -4.38 -3.35 -9.04
CA TRP A 22 -3.77 -4.68 -8.99
C TRP A 22 -4.63 -5.62 -8.16
N LEU A 23 -4.81 -6.85 -8.65
CA LEU A 23 -5.24 -7.95 -7.79
C LEU A 23 -4.03 -8.33 -6.93
N VAL A 24 -4.21 -8.42 -5.62
CA VAL A 24 -3.13 -8.74 -4.69
C VAL A 24 -3.45 -10.05 -3.96
N TRP A 25 -2.42 -10.88 -3.75
CA TRP A 25 -2.53 -12.12 -3.00
C TRP A 25 -1.36 -12.25 -2.04
N GLY A 26 -1.65 -12.54 -0.78
CA GLY A 26 -0.66 -12.67 0.29
C GLY A 26 -1.33 -12.70 1.65
N ASN A 27 -0.58 -13.05 2.69
CA ASN A 27 -1.08 -13.10 4.07
C ASN A 27 -1.23 -11.72 4.73
N GLN A 28 -0.70 -10.67 4.11
CA GLN A 28 -0.78 -9.28 4.56
C GLN A 28 -1.20 -8.35 3.41
N ALA A 29 -1.94 -8.87 2.43
CA ALA A 29 -2.31 -8.17 1.21
C ALA A 29 -3.60 -7.34 1.41
N ASP A 30 -3.60 -6.47 2.42
CA ASP A 30 -4.71 -5.57 2.75
C ASP A 30 -4.19 -4.16 3.09
N ASP A 31 -5.11 -3.18 3.14
CA ASP A 31 -4.77 -1.78 3.41
C ASP A 31 -4.28 -1.52 4.85
N ALA A 32 -4.43 -2.49 5.76
CA ALA A 32 -4.02 -2.39 7.15
C ALA A 32 -2.57 -2.86 7.39
N TYR A 33 -1.81 -3.18 6.33
CA TYR A 33 -0.42 -3.60 6.49
C TYR A 33 0.45 -2.52 7.14
N GLU A 34 0.91 -2.81 8.34
CA GLU A 34 1.98 -2.09 9.02
C GLU A 34 3.07 -3.05 9.53
N PRO A 35 4.36 -2.68 9.43
CA PRO A 35 5.43 -3.46 10.04
C PRO A 35 5.23 -3.58 11.56
N THR A 36 5.35 -4.80 12.10
CA THR A 36 5.19 -5.03 13.56
C THR A 36 6.44 -4.69 14.37
N TRP A 37 7.55 -4.35 13.72
CA TRP A 37 8.81 -3.98 14.37
C TRP A 37 9.01 -2.46 14.40
N ALA A 38 9.78 -1.99 15.37
CA ALA A 38 10.16 -0.59 15.48
C ALA A 38 10.84 -0.13 14.19
N THR A 39 10.22 0.84 13.53
CA THR A 39 10.80 1.53 12.38
C THR A 39 11.21 2.95 12.78
N TYR A 40 12.09 3.57 12.01
CA TYR A 40 12.45 4.96 12.21
C TYR A 40 11.24 5.89 11.98
N SER A 41 11.23 7.04 12.66
CA SER A 41 10.09 7.96 12.74
C SER A 41 9.63 8.56 11.41
N HIS A 42 10.54 8.63 10.42
CA HIS A 42 10.30 9.27 9.11
C HIS A 42 10.07 8.26 7.98
N ASN A 43 9.43 7.13 8.27
CA ASN A 43 9.13 6.12 7.26
C ASN A 43 7.95 6.53 6.35
N SER A 44 7.74 5.78 5.26
CA SER A 44 6.66 6.05 4.29
C SER A 44 5.24 5.94 4.87
N ALA A 45 5.07 5.26 6.01
CA ALA A 45 3.80 5.22 6.73
C ALA A 45 3.57 6.49 7.58
N ALA A 46 4.63 7.19 8.00
CA ALA A 46 4.50 8.45 8.74
C ALA A 46 3.85 9.54 7.88
N GLU A 47 4.22 9.64 6.61
CA GLU A 47 3.62 10.58 5.66
C GLU A 47 2.15 10.26 5.39
N ARG A 48 1.80 8.98 5.17
CA ARG A 48 0.39 8.54 5.03
C ARG A 48 -0.45 8.92 6.25
N ARG A 49 0.04 8.58 7.46
CA ARG A 49 -0.67 8.90 8.71
C ARG A 49 -0.84 10.41 8.92
N GLN A 50 0.10 11.22 8.45
CA GLN A 50 -0.02 12.69 8.50
C GLN A 50 -1.08 13.21 7.53
N LEU A 51 -1.18 12.61 6.33
CA LEU A 51 -2.22 12.95 5.35
C LEU A 51 -3.62 12.56 5.86
N ASP A 52 -3.78 11.36 6.44
CA ASP A 52 -5.05 10.89 7.01
C ASP A 52 -5.56 11.79 8.15
N GLN A 53 -4.64 12.36 8.94
CA GLN A 53 -4.98 13.31 10.00
C GLN A 53 -5.46 14.67 9.48
N LEU A 54 -5.09 15.04 8.26
CA LEU A 54 -5.38 16.35 7.67
C LEU A 54 -6.63 16.34 6.77
N ALA A 55 -7.05 15.18 6.24
CA ALA A 55 -8.20 15.05 5.36
C ALA A 55 -8.92 13.69 5.54
N PRO A 56 -9.71 13.52 6.62
CA PRO A 56 -10.33 12.23 6.95
C PRO A 56 -11.43 11.77 5.97
N ASP A 57 -11.95 12.65 5.10
CA ASP A 57 -13.11 12.39 4.22
C ASP A 57 -12.78 12.45 2.71
N SER A 58 -11.51 12.27 2.30
CA SER A 58 -11.13 12.27 0.87
C SER A 58 -10.93 10.86 0.33
N ASP A 59 -12.01 10.11 0.14
CA ASP A 59 -12.04 8.87 -0.65
C ASP A 59 -13.12 8.97 -1.74
#